data_AF-A0AAC9Z5E7-F1
#
_entry.id   AF-A0AAC9Z5E7-F1
#
_cell.length_a   1.000
_cell.length_b   1.000
_cell.length_c   1.000
_cell.angle_alpha   90.00
_cell.angle_beta   90.00
_cell.angle_gamma   90.00
#
_symmetry.space_group_name_H-M   'P 1'
#
loop_
_entity.id
_entity.type
_entity.pdbx_description
1 polymer ?
#
loop_
_entity_poly.entity_id
_entity_poly.type
_entity_poly.pdbx_seq_one_letter_code
_entity_poly.pdbx_strand_id
1 'polypeptide(L)'
;MLELKGQKSQSEIAAEAGYVNQNMITMIKQGSSKVALDRVPALARALEADPAFVMRLALEQAIGQTAAEAVVEVFGEPVTANEVGWLQAIREASNNTDPRLTSRSQAAIKSIFGR
;
A
#
# COMPACT_ATOMS: atom_id res chain seq x y z
N MET A 1 -2.30 -16.24 -18.90
CA MET A 1 -1.68 -14.91 -19.11
C MET A 1 -2.81 -13.89 -19.06
N LEU A 2 -2.95 -13.18 -17.95
CA LEU A 2 -3.95 -12.12 -17.83
C LEU A 2 -3.44 -10.90 -18.60
N GLU A 3 -4.02 -10.63 -19.77
CA GLU A 3 -3.75 -9.42 -20.53
C GLU A 3 -4.19 -8.20 -19.71
N LEU A 4 -3.21 -7.42 -19.24
CA LEU A 4 -3.43 -6.04 -18.83
C LEU A 4 -3.88 -5.27 -20.08
N LYS A 5 -5.21 -5.10 -20.25
CA LYS A 5 -5.81 -4.20 -21.24
C LYS A 5 -5.21 -2.81 -21.05
N GLY A 6 -4.29 -2.45 -21.94
CA GLY A 6 -3.51 -1.22 -21.87
C GLY A 6 -4.38 0.01 -22.14
N GLN A 7 -4.65 0.78 -21.10
CA GLN A 7 -5.01 2.20 -21.25
C GLN A 7 -3.77 3.09 -21.30
N LYS A 8 -2.65 2.66 -20.68
CA LYS A 8 -1.38 3.39 -20.64
C LYS A 8 -0.23 2.57 -21.22
N SER A 9 0.67 3.26 -21.92
CA SER A 9 1.90 2.69 -22.45
C SER A 9 2.88 2.31 -21.33
N GLN A 10 3.79 1.37 -21.61
CA GLN A 10 4.79 0.94 -20.62
C GLN A 10 5.73 2.09 -20.20
N SER A 11 5.99 3.02 -21.09
CA SER A 11 6.75 4.25 -20.82
C SER A 11 6.02 5.19 -19.85
N GLU A 12 4.70 5.35 -20.01
CA GLU A 12 3.89 6.17 -19.09
C GLU A 12 3.82 5.54 -17.70
N ILE A 13 3.61 4.22 -17.63
CA ILE A 13 3.61 3.48 -16.37
C ILE A 13 4.98 3.60 -15.67
N ALA A 14 6.08 3.51 -16.43
CA ALA A 14 7.42 3.67 -15.87
C ALA A 14 7.65 5.07 -15.31
N ALA A 15 7.27 6.11 -16.05
CA ALA A 15 7.38 7.49 -15.60
C ALA A 15 6.55 7.76 -14.34
N GLU A 16 5.29 7.32 -14.29
CA GLU A 16 4.41 7.48 -13.13
C GLU A 16 4.87 6.68 -11.90
N ALA A 17 5.42 5.49 -12.11
CA ALA A 17 5.95 4.63 -11.05
C ALA A 17 7.39 4.99 -10.61
N GLY A 18 7.99 6.01 -11.22
CA GLY A 18 9.33 6.50 -10.88
C GLY A 18 10.48 5.63 -11.41
N TYR A 19 10.23 4.80 -12.42
CA TYR A 19 11.26 4.04 -13.13
C TYR A 19 11.78 4.83 -14.34
N VAL A 20 13.10 5.02 -14.39
CA VAL A 20 13.77 5.75 -15.48
C VAL A 20 13.68 5.00 -16.81
N ASN A 21 13.60 3.67 -16.77
CA ASN A 21 13.62 2.82 -17.95
C ASN A 21 12.31 2.03 -18.07
N GLN A 22 11.61 2.14 -19.21
CA GLN A 22 10.39 1.38 -19.48
C GLN A 22 10.60 -0.14 -19.40
N ASN A 23 11.80 -0.62 -19.71
CA ASN A 23 12.13 -2.04 -19.68
C ASN A 23 12.02 -2.60 -18.26
N MET A 24 12.08 -1.77 -17.21
CA MET A 24 11.78 -2.19 -15.85
C MET A 24 10.36 -2.75 -15.71
N ILE A 25 9.37 -2.14 -16.36
CA ILE A 25 7.99 -2.62 -16.32
C ILE A 25 7.88 -3.98 -17.00
N THR A 26 8.60 -4.18 -18.10
CA THR A 26 8.69 -5.48 -18.79
C THR A 26 9.35 -6.53 -17.91
N MET A 27 10.48 -6.22 -17.27
CA MET A 27 11.19 -7.14 -16.38
C MET A 27 10.37 -7.50 -15.14
N ILE A 28 9.61 -6.54 -14.59
CA ILE A 28 8.67 -6.78 -13.48
C ILE A 28 7.55 -7.71 -13.94
N LYS A 29 6.95 -7.47 -15.11
CA LYS A 29 5.91 -8.35 -15.69
C LYS A 29 6.43 -9.77 -15.95
N GLN A 30 7.69 -9.90 -16.35
CA GLN A 30 8.36 -11.19 -16.59
C GLN A 30 8.86 -11.86 -15.29
N GLY A 31 8.73 -11.19 -14.14
CA GLY A 31 9.22 -11.71 -12.86
C GLY A 31 10.75 -11.75 -12.74
N SER A 32 11.48 -11.15 -13.69
CA SER A 32 12.95 -11.11 -13.70
C SER A 32 13.53 -10.03 -12.80
N SER A 33 12.69 -9.11 -12.31
CA SER A 33 13.08 -8.07 -11.36
C SER A 33 12.02 -7.89 -10.28
N LYS A 34 12.46 -7.69 -9.03
CA LYS A 34 11.59 -7.47 -7.89
C LYS A 34 11.09 -6.01 -7.87
N VAL A 35 9.83 -5.82 -7.52
CA VAL A 35 9.28 -4.48 -7.28
C VAL A 35 9.86 -3.94 -5.97
N ALA A 36 10.41 -2.72 -6.02
CA ALA A 36 10.86 -2.04 -4.82
C ALA A 36 9.63 -1.64 -3.96
N LEU A 37 9.63 -2.04 -2.68
CA LEU A 37 8.46 -1.90 -1.79
C LEU A 37 8.04 -0.43 -1.58
N ASP A 38 9.01 0.49 -1.60
CA ASP A 38 8.81 1.95 -1.54
C ASP A 38 8.07 2.51 -2.77
N ARG A 39 8.14 1.81 -3.92
CA ARG A 39 7.52 2.22 -5.19
C ARG A 39 6.19 1.56 -5.45
N VAL A 40 5.76 0.62 -4.61
CA VAL A 40 4.48 -0.08 -4.74
C VAL A 40 3.28 0.87 -4.84
N PRO A 41 3.14 1.93 -4.01
CA PRO A 41 2.00 2.85 -4.12
C PRO A 41 2.01 3.65 -5.44
N ALA A 42 3.17 3.99 -5.96
CA ALA A 42 3.31 4.68 -7.25
C ALA A 42 2.96 3.74 -8.41
N LEU A 43 3.46 2.50 -8.35
CA LEU A 43 3.16 1.46 -9.34
C LEU A 43 1.69 1.06 -9.36
N ALA A 44 1.05 0.94 -8.20
CA ALA A 44 -0.37 0.62 -8.08
C ALA A 44 -1.25 1.71 -8.72
N ARG A 45 -0.93 2.99 -8.47
CA ARG A 45 -1.61 4.11 -9.14
C ARG A 45 -1.40 4.10 -10.66
N ALA A 46 -0.17 3.83 -11.11
CA ALA A 46 0.16 3.77 -12.53
C ALA A 46 -0.52 2.60 -13.26
N LEU A 47 -0.75 1.50 -12.56
CA LEU A 47 -1.45 0.30 -13.06
C LEU A 47 -2.96 0.34 -12.83
N GLU A 48 -3.48 1.39 -12.19
CA GLU A 48 -4.89 1.48 -11.74
C GLU A 48 -5.33 0.23 -10.95
N ALA A 49 -4.40 -0.31 -10.16
CA ALA A 49 -4.57 -1.52 -9.38
C ALA A 49 -4.62 -1.19 -7.88
N ASP A 50 -5.23 -2.09 -7.10
CA ASP A 50 -5.25 -1.98 -5.65
C ASP A 50 -3.81 -2.05 -5.08
N PRO A 51 -3.34 -1.02 -4.34
CA PRO A 51 -2.02 -1.03 -3.71
C PRO A 51 -1.78 -2.23 -2.80
N ALA A 52 -2.82 -2.74 -2.11
CA ALA A 52 -2.69 -3.91 -1.25
C ALA A 52 -2.38 -5.17 -2.06
N PHE A 53 -2.98 -5.31 -3.23
CA PHE A 53 -2.73 -6.42 -4.15
C PHE A 53 -1.29 -6.38 -4.70
N VAL A 54 -0.83 -5.20 -5.12
CA VAL A 54 0.55 -5.02 -5.63
C VAL A 54 1.57 -5.24 -4.51
N MET A 55 1.29 -4.77 -3.29
CA MET A 55 2.15 -4.97 -2.12
C MET A 55 2.30 -6.43 -1.75
N ARG A 56 1.20 -7.20 -1.78
CA ARG A 56 1.25 -8.65 -1.51
C ARG A 56 2.19 -9.38 -2.46
N LEU A 57 2.08 -9.10 -3.77
CA LEU A 57 2.95 -9.70 -4.79
C LEU A 57 4.42 -9.27 -4.60
N ALA A 58 4.66 -7.99 -4.26
CA ALA A 58 6.00 -7.49 -4.01
C ALA A 58 6.64 -8.12 -2.75
N LEU A 59 5.87 -8.30 -1.68
CA LEU A 59 6.31 -8.97 -0.46
C LEU A 59 6.62 -10.44 -0.68
N GLU A 60 5.75 -11.15 -1.40
CA GLU A 60 5.96 -12.57 -1.75
C GLU A 60 7.30 -12.76 -2.49
N GLN A 61 7.64 -11.84 -3.40
CA GLN A 61 8.94 -11.85 -4.09
C GLN A 61 10.12 -11.39 -3.21
N ALA A 62 9.90 -10.46 -2.29
CA ALA A 62 10.96 -9.85 -1.48
C ALA A 62 11.40 -10.75 -0.33
N ILE A 63 10.44 -11.24 0.46
CA ILE A 63 10.67 -11.91 1.75
C ILE A 63 10.19 -13.37 1.77
N GLY A 64 9.56 -13.83 0.69
CA GLY A 64 9.02 -15.19 0.59
C GLY A 64 7.60 -15.30 1.16
N GLN A 65 6.91 -16.36 0.77
CA GLN A 65 5.47 -16.54 1.00
C GLN A 65 5.09 -16.54 2.49
N THR A 66 5.86 -17.25 3.33
CA THR A 66 5.60 -17.38 4.77
C THR A 66 5.77 -16.06 5.52
N ALA A 67 6.74 -15.24 5.13
CA ALA A 67 6.96 -13.93 5.73
C ALA A 67 5.94 -12.90 5.21
N ALA A 68 5.51 -13.02 3.95
CA ALA A 68 4.45 -12.19 3.39
C ALA A 68 3.08 -12.47 4.05
N GLU A 69 2.77 -13.73 4.39
CA GLU A 69 1.58 -14.11 5.14
C GLU A 69 1.56 -13.46 6.54
N ALA A 70 2.69 -13.50 7.26
CA ALA A 70 2.82 -12.81 8.54
C ALA A 70 2.64 -11.29 8.41
N VAL A 71 3.11 -10.68 7.32
CA VAL A 71 2.90 -9.25 7.06
C VAL A 71 1.42 -8.95 6.78
N VAL A 72 0.71 -9.80 6.04
CA VAL A 72 -0.73 -9.62 5.81
C VAL A 72 -1.53 -9.78 7.12
N GLU A 73 -1.13 -10.72 7.97
CA GLU A 73 -1.73 -10.95 9.29
C GLU A 73 -1.47 -9.78 10.27
N VAL A 74 -0.28 -9.15 10.19
CA VAL A 74 0.12 -8.04 11.05
C VAL A 74 -0.43 -6.69 10.60
N PHE A 75 -0.54 -6.44 9.28
CA PHE A 75 -0.91 -5.11 8.77
C PHE A 75 -2.42 -4.83 8.76
N GLY A 76 -3.28 -5.84 8.97
CA GLY A 76 -4.70 -5.64 9.24
C GLY A 76 -5.52 -5.06 8.08
N GLU A 77 -6.80 -4.78 8.35
CA GLU A 77 -7.82 -4.43 7.35
C GLU A 77 -7.44 -3.21 6.49
N PRO A 78 -7.77 -3.22 5.18
CA PRO A 78 -7.53 -2.10 4.29
C PRO A 78 -8.27 -0.85 4.79
N VAL A 79 -7.49 0.14 5.21
CA VAL A 79 -7.96 1.42 5.74
C VAL A 79 -8.38 2.33 4.57
N THR A 80 -9.59 2.86 4.60
CA THR A 80 -10.09 3.81 3.59
C THR A 80 -9.32 5.14 3.66
N ALA A 81 -9.30 5.92 2.57
CA ALA A 81 -8.64 7.24 2.56
C ALA A 81 -9.15 8.18 3.67
N ASN A 82 -10.43 8.07 4.04
CA ASN A 82 -11.00 8.83 5.15
C ASN A 82 -10.46 8.37 6.50
N GLU A 83 -10.32 7.07 6.72
CA GLU A 83 -9.76 6.52 7.96
C GLU A 83 -8.25 6.77 8.08
N VAL A 84 -7.52 6.87 6.97
CA VAL A 84 -6.11 7.32 6.96
C VAL A 84 -6.00 8.74 7.53
N GLY A 85 -6.93 9.64 7.19
CA GLY A 85 -6.99 10.99 7.78
C GLY A 85 -7.17 10.97 9.30
N TRP A 86 -8.02 10.06 9.80
CA TRP A 86 -8.20 9.85 11.24
C TRP A 86 -6.94 9.31 11.92
N LEU A 87 -6.26 8.34 11.31
CA LEU A 87 -5.01 7.79 11.83
C LEU A 87 -3.89 8.85 11.87
N GLN A 88 -3.80 9.70 10.86
CA GLN A 88 -2.83 10.80 10.83
C GLN A 88 -3.09 11.80 11.96
N ALA A 89 -4.34 12.23 12.15
CA ALA A 89 -4.71 13.12 13.24
C ALA A 89 -4.38 12.54 14.63
N ILE A 90 -4.59 11.22 14.82
CA ILE A 90 -4.22 10.54 16.06
C ILE A 90 -2.70 10.49 16.25
N ARG A 91 -1.93 10.22 15.19
CA ARG A 91 -0.45 10.19 15.24
C ARG A 91 0.15 11.56 15.52
N GLU A 92 -0.42 12.61 14.97
CA GLU A 92 -0.03 13.99 15.28
C GLU A 92 -0.33 14.30 16.75
N ALA A 93 -1.53 13.97 17.23
CA ALA A 93 -1.92 14.18 18.62
C ALA A 93 -1.09 13.36 19.63
N SER A 94 -0.56 12.20 19.21
CA SER A 94 0.29 11.34 20.03
C SER A 94 1.79 11.64 19.90
N ASN A 95 2.21 12.64 19.12
CA ASN A 95 3.62 12.85 18.76
C ASN A 95 4.30 11.58 18.21
N ASN A 96 3.59 10.81 17.37
CA ASN A 96 4.03 9.51 16.84
C ASN A 96 4.35 8.45 17.91
N THR A 97 3.89 8.62 19.14
CA THR A 97 3.89 7.53 20.12
C THR A 97 2.76 6.53 19.81
N ASP A 98 2.85 5.33 20.37
CA ASP A 98 1.86 4.26 20.23
C ASP A 98 1.00 4.13 21.50
N PRO A 99 0.02 5.04 21.73
CA PRO A 99 -0.82 5.00 22.92
C PRO A 99 -1.89 3.92 22.79
N ARG A 100 -2.05 3.10 23.84
CA ARG A 100 -3.16 2.15 23.94
C ARG A 100 -4.50 2.90 23.98
N LEU A 101 -5.50 2.38 23.28
CA LEU A 101 -6.85 2.90 23.32
C LEU A 101 -7.45 2.70 24.73
N THR A 102 -7.61 3.81 25.47
CA THR A 102 -8.24 3.79 26.79
C THR A 102 -9.75 4.02 26.69
N SER A 103 -10.51 3.66 27.74
CA SER A 103 -11.95 3.94 27.81
C SER A 103 -12.27 5.43 27.65
N ARG A 104 -11.37 6.32 28.10
CA ARG A 104 -11.48 7.78 27.92
C ARG A 104 -11.31 8.18 26.45
N SER A 105 -10.29 7.65 25.78
CA SER A 105 -10.04 7.89 24.36
C SER A 105 -11.21 7.38 23.51
N GLN A 106 -11.75 6.21 23.86
CA GLN A 106 -12.91 5.64 23.19
C GLN A 106 -14.17 6.49 23.37
N ALA A 107 -14.42 7.03 24.56
CA ALA A 107 -15.53 7.94 24.81
C ALA A 107 -15.40 9.26 24.02
N ALA A 108 -14.20 9.81 23.92
CA ALA A 108 -13.94 11.00 23.11
C ALA A 108 -14.21 10.74 21.62
N ILE A 109 -13.75 9.61 21.08
CA ILE A 109 -14.03 9.24 19.68
C ILE A 109 -15.54 9.11 19.45
N LYS A 110 -16.27 8.41 20.34
CA LYS A 110 -17.73 8.28 20.26
C LYS A 110 -18.44 9.64 20.23
N SER A 111 -18.01 10.59 21.06
CA SER A 111 -18.59 11.93 21.09
C SER A 111 -18.41 12.72 19.79
N ILE A 112 -17.32 12.50 19.03
CA ILE A 112 -17.11 13.18 17.75
C ILE A 112 -18.10 12.69 16.68
N PHE A 113 -18.51 11.43 16.75
CA PHE A 113 -19.49 10.83 15.85
C PHE A 113 -20.94 10.88 16.38
N GLY A 114 -21.17 11.54 17.52
CA GLY A 114 -22.50 11.66 18.12
C GLY A 114 -23.09 10.34 18.62
N ARG A 115 -22.25 9.38 19.04
CA ARG A 115 -22.65 8.09 19.64
C ARG A 115 -22.30 7.99 21.11
#